data_AF-A8XRU0-F1
#
_entry.id   AF-A8XRU0-F1
#
_cell.length_a   1.000
_cell.length_b   1.000
_cell.length_c   1.000
_cell.angle_alpha   90.00
_cell.angle_beta   90.00
_cell.angle_gamma   90.00
#
_symmetry.space_group_name_H-M   'P 1'
#
loop_
_entity.id
_entity.type
_entity.pdbx_description
1 polymer ?
#
loop_
_entity_poly.entity_id
_entity_poly.type
_entity_poly.pdbx_seq_one_letter_code
_entity_poly.pdbx_strand_id
1 'polypeptide(L)'
;MHCMWSPKSKLVILIAVSLIISIIFLTWCILPYDYSNIPRTTHCDNILKNETKYLLFPMFTIISGSGLGNQLFEIFSLLGMAEKLNRTAIFNKRDWFLNFRLKNVREKIPKIAENVRSMDIEVRFRLNMKIQTVLITLKSDKLNNTNTSKVTPSNSMRYINSPACCEYNFPHVLYCEQSKFVVIDGRYFQSFKYFENFESEIRGFFVPSGLEMVEVDSMISFDDLSKFKNCVHIRRGDFVTDGQHAGSDPEFTRNAIEYIYEKNPGPIFIFSNEQNWVKQEISKKSKLKNEIRIMPTPKEKPFKDLYFSQKYCNSVLITAPSSTFGWWLGYLSKNQTNVYFRDIREVEDSVKYQMIDDDFFPAKWNKLGMMSNNGTIFLKKNV
;
A
#
# COMPACT_ATOMS: atom_id res chain seq x y z
N MET A 1 -51.86 -37.35 -12.43
CA MET A 1 -51.61 -35.97 -12.92
C MET A 1 -50.12 -35.72 -12.96
N HIS A 2 -49.47 -36.04 -14.10
CA HIS A 2 -48.09 -35.61 -14.35
C HIS A 2 -48.17 -34.32 -15.15
N CYS A 3 -47.85 -33.18 -14.54
CA CYS A 3 -47.66 -31.93 -15.29
C CYS A 3 -46.44 -32.09 -16.19
N MET A 4 -46.68 -32.44 -17.46
CA MET A 4 -45.68 -32.34 -18.52
C MET A 4 -45.51 -30.86 -18.88
N TRP A 5 -44.42 -30.27 -18.39
CA TRP A 5 -43.99 -28.93 -18.75
C TRP A 5 -43.80 -28.83 -20.27
N SER A 6 -44.43 -27.82 -20.91
CA SER A 6 -44.35 -27.62 -22.36
C SER A 6 -42.91 -27.36 -22.80
N PRO A 7 -42.50 -27.71 -24.05
CA PRO A 7 -41.13 -27.51 -24.53
C PRO A 7 -40.63 -26.06 -24.38
N LYS A 8 -41.52 -25.07 -24.54
CA LYS A 8 -41.23 -23.64 -24.33
C LYS A 8 -40.89 -23.32 -22.88
N SER A 9 -41.58 -23.93 -21.91
CA SER A 9 -41.31 -23.71 -20.48
C SER A 9 -39.97 -24.29 -20.03
N LYS A 10 -39.53 -25.43 -20.61
CA LYS A 10 -38.19 -25.99 -20.36
C LYS A 10 -37.07 -25.10 -20.89
N LEU A 11 -37.26 -24.51 -22.08
CA LEU A 11 -36.29 -23.57 -22.68
C LEU A 11 -36.15 -22.29 -21.85
N VAL A 12 -37.26 -21.73 -21.36
CA VAL A 12 -37.25 -20.54 -20.49
C VAL A 12 -36.52 -20.82 -19.17
N ILE A 13 -36.74 -22.00 -18.56
CA ILE A 13 -36.02 -22.40 -17.34
C ILE A 13 -34.51 -22.53 -17.62
N LEU A 14 -34.12 -23.17 -18.73
CA LEU A 14 -32.71 -23.33 -19.10
C LEU A 14 -32.02 -21.99 -19.32
N ILE A 15 -32.68 -21.04 -19.98
CA ILE A 15 -32.17 -19.68 -20.18
C ILE A 15 -32.03 -18.98 -18.83
N ALA A 16 -33.05 -19.03 -17.96
CA ALA A 16 -33.01 -18.42 -16.64
C ALA A 16 -31.90 -19.00 -15.75
N VAL A 17 -31.72 -20.33 -15.75
CA VAL A 17 -30.63 -21.00 -15.02
C VAL A 17 -29.27 -20.60 -15.57
N SER A 18 -29.11 -20.54 -16.90
CA SER A 18 -27.86 -20.07 -17.54
C SER A 18 -27.56 -18.60 -17.18
N LEU A 19 -28.58 -17.74 -17.15
CA LEU A 19 -28.45 -16.33 -16.79
C LEU A 19 -28.07 -16.17 -15.31
N ILE A 20 -28.69 -16.97 -14.42
CA ILE A 20 -28.34 -17.01 -12.99
C ILE A 20 -26.92 -17.52 -12.79
N ILE A 21 -26.51 -18.61 -13.46
CA ILE A 21 -25.14 -19.12 -13.40
C ILE A 21 -24.16 -18.06 -13.93
N SER A 22 -24.51 -17.35 -14.99
CA SER A 22 -23.68 -16.28 -15.56
C SER A 22 -23.58 -15.08 -14.61
N ILE A 23 -24.68 -14.68 -13.95
CA ILE A 23 -24.68 -13.60 -12.94
C ILE A 23 -23.89 -14.03 -11.70
N ILE A 24 -24.06 -15.27 -11.23
CA ILE A 24 -23.28 -15.82 -10.11
C ILE A 24 -21.80 -15.87 -10.48
N PHE A 25 -21.46 -16.31 -11.69
CA PHE A 25 -20.08 -16.34 -12.18
C PHE A 25 -19.51 -14.93 -12.30
N LEU A 26 -20.26 -13.98 -12.87
CA LEU A 26 -19.87 -12.57 -12.97
C LEU A 26 -19.68 -11.94 -11.58
N THR A 27 -20.60 -12.14 -10.65
CA THR A 27 -20.49 -11.62 -9.28
C THR A 27 -19.32 -12.26 -8.52
N TRP A 28 -19.06 -13.56 -8.74
CA TRP A 28 -17.91 -14.26 -8.18
C TRP A 28 -16.58 -13.80 -8.79
N CYS A 29 -16.57 -13.37 -10.05
CA CYS A 29 -15.42 -12.72 -10.68
C CYS A 29 -15.23 -11.27 -10.22
N ILE A 30 -16.27 -10.56 -9.80
CA ILE A 30 -16.20 -9.13 -9.47
C ILE A 30 -15.88 -8.89 -7.99
N LEU A 31 -16.22 -9.82 -7.10
CA LEU A 31 -16.07 -9.64 -5.66
C LEU A 31 -14.73 -10.21 -5.13
N PRO A 32 -14.02 -9.46 -4.24
CA PRO A 32 -12.79 -9.92 -3.62
C PRO A 32 -13.03 -11.14 -2.72
N TYR A 33 -11.96 -11.89 -2.44
CA TYR A 33 -12.05 -13.08 -1.60
C TYR A 33 -12.56 -12.75 -0.19
N ASP A 34 -13.54 -13.51 0.29
CA ASP A 34 -14.12 -13.29 1.61
C ASP A 34 -13.35 -14.03 2.72
N TYR A 35 -12.47 -13.29 3.39
CA TYR A 35 -11.73 -13.75 4.57
C TYR A 35 -12.60 -13.84 5.83
N SER A 36 -13.89 -13.46 5.78
CA SER A 36 -14.80 -13.47 6.94
C SER A 36 -14.98 -14.85 7.57
N ASN A 37 -14.87 -15.88 6.74
CA ASN A 37 -15.01 -17.29 7.12
C ASN A 37 -13.85 -17.83 7.96
N ILE A 38 -12.72 -17.11 8.02
CA ILE A 38 -11.57 -17.48 8.86
C ILE A 38 -11.86 -17.05 10.30
N PRO A 39 -11.71 -17.96 11.28
CA PRO A 39 -12.02 -17.67 12.67
C PRO A 39 -11.15 -16.53 13.19
N ARG A 40 -11.80 -15.62 13.91
CA ARG A 40 -11.14 -14.58 14.69
C ARG A 40 -10.81 -15.16 16.06
N THR A 41 -9.63 -14.85 16.57
CA THR A 41 -9.28 -15.12 17.97
C THR A 41 -8.51 -13.94 18.52
N THR A 42 -8.75 -13.64 19.79
CA THR A 42 -7.97 -12.71 20.60
C THR A 42 -6.93 -13.44 21.45
N HIS A 43 -6.92 -14.78 21.39
CA HIS A 43 -6.04 -15.66 22.14
C HIS A 43 -5.11 -16.42 21.19
N CYS A 44 -3.88 -16.61 21.63
CA CYS A 44 -2.86 -17.34 20.89
C CYS A 44 -3.16 -18.84 20.87
N ASP A 45 -3.03 -19.50 19.71
CA ASP A 45 -2.65 -20.90 19.72
C ASP A 45 -1.18 -20.97 20.16
N ASN A 46 -0.90 -21.51 21.35
CA ASN A 46 0.48 -21.67 21.86
C ASN A 46 1.08 -23.04 21.53
N ILE A 47 0.36 -23.90 20.81
CA ILE A 47 0.82 -25.24 20.48
C ILE A 47 1.87 -25.11 19.37
N LEU A 48 3.13 -25.27 19.76
CA LEU A 48 4.25 -25.21 18.82
C LEU A 48 4.16 -26.37 17.82
N LYS A 49 4.04 -26.05 16.54
CA LYS A 49 4.08 -27.01 15.44
C LYS A 49 5.36 -26.79 14.65
N ASN A 50 6.11 -27.85 14.41
CA ASN A 50 7.33 -27.81 13.61
C ASN A 50 6.97 -27.83 12.11
N GLU A 51 6.31 -26.76 11.65
CA GLU A 51 5.92 -26.57 10.26
C GLU A 51 6.22 -25.14 9.81
N THR A 52 6.41 -24.95 8.50
CA THR A 52 6.51 -23.60 7.91
C THR A 52 5.20 -22.84 8.13
N LYS A 53 5.33 -21.61 8.61
CA LYS A 53 4.22 -20.72 8.90
C LYS A 53 4.17 -19.57 7.92
N TYR A 54 2.96 -19.07 7.67
CA TYR A 54 2.67 -18.09 6.65
C TYR A 54 1.93 -16.88 7.22
N LEU A 55 2.17 -15.72 6.63
CA LEU A 55 1.48 -14.47 6.90
C LEU A 55 0.93 -13.92 5.58
N LEU A 56 -0.27 -13.36 5.61
CA LEU A 56 -0.83 -12.65 4.46
C LEU A 56 -1.75 -11.51 4.87
N PHE A 57 -1.88 -10.54 3.96
CA PHE A 57 -2.91 -9.51 4.00
C PHE A 57 -3.91 -9.76 2.85
N PRO A 58 -5.18 -9.35 3.02
CA PRO A 58 -6.12 -9.24 1.91
C PRO A 58 -5.66 -8.26 0.81
N MET A 59 -4.67 -7.40 1.06
CA MET A 59 -4.11 -6.43 0.10
C MET A 59 -5.15 -5.42 -0.40
N PHE A 60 -5.81 -4.74 0.54
CA PHE A 60 -6.91 -3.82 0.29
C PHE A 60 -6.55 -2.74 -0.72
N THR A 61 -5.37 -2.14 -0.62
CA THR A 61 -4.95 -1.01 -1.48
C THR A 61 -4.68 -1.44 -2.93
N ILE A 62 -4.29 -2.70 -3.15
CA ILE A 62 -4.11 -3.28 -4.48
C ILE A 62 -5.48 -3.60 -5.10
N ILE A 63 -6.36 -4.24 -4.31
CA ILE A 63 -7.73 -4.58 -4.70
C ILE A 63 -8.50 -3.30 -5.05
N SER A 64 -8.46 -2.28 -4.20
CA SER A 64 -9.19 -1.03 -4.41
C SER A 64 -8.60 -0.15 -5.52
N GLY A 65 -7.46 -0.52 -6.11
CA GLY A 65 -6.77 0.29 -7.10
C GLY A 65 -6.25 1.62 -6.54
N SER A 66 -5.82 1.64 -5.27
CA SER A 66 -5.26 2.83 -4.62
C SER A 66 -3.96 3.29 -5.30
N GLY A 67 -3.48 4.49 -4.98
CA GLY A 67 -2.22 5.02 -5.51
C GLY A 67 -1.01 4.13 -5.14
N LEU A 68 0.05 4.19 -5.96
CA LEU A 68 1.24 3.35 -5.80
C LEU A 68 1.85 3.41 -4.39
N GLY A 69 1.92 4.59 -3.76
CA GLY A 69 2.48 4.73 -2.42
C GLY A 69 1.73 3.90 -1.36
N ASN A 70 0.40 3.82 -1.44
CA ASN A 70 -0.40 3.00 -0.53
C ASN A 70 -0.17 1.50 -0.76
N GLN A 71 -0.06 1.09 -2.02
CA GLN A 71 0.25 -0.29 -2.39
C GLN A 71 1.61 -0.72 -1.85
N LEU A 72 2.62 0.15 -1.97
CA LEU A 72 3.96 -0.11 -1.44
C LEU A 72 3.97 -0.26 0.08
N PHE A 73 3.27 0.60 0.81
CA PHE A 73 3.14 0.48 2.28
C PHE A 73 2.55 -0.87 2.68
N GLU A 74 1.48 -1.31 2.03
CA GLU A 74 0.82 -2.58 2.37
C GLU A 74 1.70 -3.79 2.04
N ILE A 75 2.38 -3.77 0.89
CA ILE A 75 3.28 -4.87 0.48
C ILE A 75 4.49 -4.97 1.42
N PHE A 76 5.18 -3.86 1.68
CA PHE A 76 6.37 -3.90 2.51
C PHE A 76 6.05 -4.13 3.98
N SER A 77 4.89 -3.69 4.46
CA SER A 77 4.41 -4.07 5.78
C SER A 77 4.17 -5.57 5.87
N LEU A 78 3.60 -6.22 4.85
CA LEU A 78 3.48 -7.68 4.85
C LEU A 78 4.85 -8.35 4.95
N LEU A 79 5.82 -7.92 4.13
CA LEU A 79 7.17 -8.49 4.12
C LEU A 79 7.87 -8.32 5.46
N GLY A 80 7.90 -7.10 5.99
CA GLY A 80 8.56 -6.80 7.26
C GLY A 80 7.88 -7.43 8.47
N MET A 81 6.54 -7.47 8.52
CA MET A 81 5.82 -8.17 9.59
C MET A 81 6.03 -9.69 9.50
N ALA A 82 6.09 -10.27 8.29
CA ALA A 82 6.35 -11.69 8.12
C ALA A 82 7.74 -12.07 8.65
N GLU A 83 8.76 -11.27 8.33
CA GLU A 83 10.11 -11.43 8.87
C GLU A 83 10.13 -11.31 10.40
N LYS A 84 9.53 -10.25 10.98
CA LYS A 84 9.45 -10.04 12.44
C LYS A 84 8.78 -11.21 13.17
N LEU A 85 7.85 -11.90 12.52
CA LEU A 85 7.12 -13.06 13.08
C LEU A 85 7.74 -14.41 12.72
N ASN A 86 8.86 -14.44 12.00
CA ASN A 86 9.47 -15.66 11.45
C ASN A 86 8.46 -16.50 10.63
N ARG A 87 7.75 -15.82 9.72
CA ARG A 87 6.75 -16.38 8.81
C ARG A 87 7.12 -16.06 7.37
N THR A 88 6.66 -16.88 6.44
CA THR A 88 6.77 -16.59 5.00
C THR A 88 5.58 -15.74 4.55
N ALA A 89 5.85 -14.58 3.96
CA ALA A 89 4.83 -13.74 3.33
C ALA A 89 4.24 -14.45 2.09
N ILE A 90 2.92 -14.48 1.98
CA ILE A 90 2.22 -15.05 0.82
C ILE A 90 1.07 -14.18 0.35
N PHE A 91 0.74 -14.32 -0.94
CA PHE A 91 -0.54 -13.89 -1.48
C PHE A 91 -1.51 -15.07 -1.55
N ASN A 92 -2.79 -14.80 -1.31
CA ASN A 92 -3.83 -15.82 -1.46
C ASN A 92 -4.04 -16.11 -2.95
N LYS A 93 -3.70 -17.33 -3.39
CA LYS A 93 -3.86 -17.77 -4.78
C LYS A 93 -5.34 -17.85 -5.20
N ARG A 94 -6.26 -18.07 -4.25
CA ARG A 94 -7.72 -18.11 -4.51
C ARG A 94 -8.34 -16.73 -4.68
N ASP A 95 -7.62 -15.67 -4.33
CA ASP A 95 -8.08 -14.31 -4.51
C ASP A 95 -7.82 -13.87 -5.96
N TRP A 96 -8.72 -14.26 -6.86
CA TRP A 96 -8.59 -13.97 -8.28
C TRP A 96 -8.44 -12.47 -8.54
N PHE A 97 -9.17 -11.64 -7.79
CA PHE A 97 -9.18 -10.19 -7.97
C PHE A 97 -7.86 -9.56 -7.56
N LEU A 98 -7.28 -9.98 -6.42
CA LEU A 98 -5.92 -9.62 -6.05
C LEU A 98 -4.92 -10.03 -7.13
N ASN A 99 -4.95 -11.29 -7.57
CA ASN A 99 -4.01 -11.79 -8.57
C ASN A 99 -4.14 -11.07 -9.92
N PHE A 100 -5.36 -10.68 -10.30
CA PHE A 100 -5.62 -9.86 -11.48
C PHE A 100 -4.97 -8.47 -11.36
N ARG A 101 -5.15 -7.80 -10.22
CA ARG A 101 -4.57 -6.46 -9.96
C ARG A 101 -3.06 -6.49 -9.74
N LEU A 102 -2.51 -7.58 -9.19
CA LEU A 102 -1.08 -7.79 -9.01
C LEU A 102 -0.32 -7.79 -10.35
N LYS A 103 -0.96 -8.12 -11.48
CA LYS A 103 -0.32 -7.99 -12.80
C LYS A 103 0.12 -6.55 -13.07
N ASN A 104 -0.73 -5.57 -12.75
CA ASN A 104 -0.39 -4.15 -12.92
C ASN A 104 0.74 -3.71 -11.97
N VAL A 105 0.82 -4.30 -10.78
CA VAL A 105 1.92 -4.05 -9.83
C VAL A 105 3.21 -4.67 -10.36
N ARG A 106 3.15 -5.90 -10.88
CA ARG A 106 4.26 -6.62 -11.53
C ARG A 106 4.81 -5.86 -12.74
N GLU A 107 3.95 -5.29 -13.56
CA GLU A 107 4.38 -4.47 -14.70
C GLU A 107 5.14 -3.22 -14.27
N LYS A 108 4.77 -2.62 -13.13
CA LYS A 108 5.36 -1.36 -12.66
C LYS A 108 6.59 -1.58 -11.79
N ILE A 109 6.61 -2.64 -10.98
CA ILE A 109 7.71 -2.99 -10.06
C ILE A 109 7.83 -4.52 -9.98
N PRO A 110 8.37 -5.18 -11.02
CA PRO A 110 8.36 -6.63 -11.16
C PRO A 110 9.05 -7.34 -10.00
N LYS A 111 10.18 -6.79 -9.54
CA LYS A 111 10.99 -7.36 -8.46
C LYS A 111 10.21 -7.51 -7.15
N ILE A 112 9.30 -6.61 -6.81
CA ILE A 112 8.53 -6.70 -5.56
C ILE A 112 7.58 -7.91 -5.61
N ALA A 113 6.85 -8.04 -6.71
CA ALA A 113 5.78 -9.02 -6.82
C ALA A 113 6.28 -10.44 -7.17
N GLU A 114 7.57 -10.58 -7.52
CA GLU A 114 8.26 -11.87 -7.65
C GLU A 114 8.71 -12.45 -6.30
N ASN A 115 8.91 -11.60 -5.29
CA ASN A 115 9.41 -12.04 -3.97
C ASN A 115 8.34 -12.55 -3.01
N VAL A 116 7.05 -12.40 -3.35
CA VAL A 116 5.94 -12.93 -2.55
C VAL A 116 5.32 -14.13 -3.28
N ARG A 117 5.34 -15.30 -2.62
CA ARG A 117 4.77 -16.53 -3.19
C ARG A 117 3.24 -16.49 -3.13
N SER A 118 2.56 -16.96 -4.18
CA SER A 118 1.11 -17.19 -4.13
C SER A 118 0.81 -18.62 -3.66
N MET A 119 -0.01 -18.77 -2.62
CA MET A 119 -0.38 -20.06 -2.05
C MET A 119 -1.88 -20.16 -1.76
N ASP A 120 -2.44 -21.37 -1.84
CA ASP A 120 -3.82 -21.63 -1.44
C ASP A 120 -3.91 -21.70 0.09
N ILE A 121 -4.86 -20.96 0.67
CA ILE A 121 -5.17 -21.03 2.09
C ILE A 121 -6.31 -22.03 2.28
N GLU A 122 -6.11 -22.98 3.18
CA GLU A 122 -7.17 -23.89 3.59
C GLU A 122 -8.17 -23.12 4.45
N VAL A 123 -9.29 -22.72 3.85
CA VAL A 123 -10.46 -22.20 4.56
C VAL A 123 -11.44 -23.35 4.69
N ARG A 124 -11.62 -23.87 5.91
CA ARG A 124 -12.77 -24.74 6.20
C ARG A 124 -14.01 -23.88 6.08
N PHE A 125 -14.72 -23.99 4.96
CA PHE A 125 -16.06 -23.43 4.84
C PHE A 125 -16.91 -24.01 5.97
N ARG A 126 -17.35 -23.15 6.91
CA ARG A 126 -18.54 -23.46 7.70
C ARG A 126 -19.69 -23.42 6.71
N LEU A 127 -19.93 -24.54 6.01
CA LEU A 127 -21.20 -24.73 5.33
C LEU A 127 -22.29 -24.49 6.38
N ASN A 128 -23.15 -23.51 6.14
CA ASN A 128 -24.36 -23.30 6.92
C ASN A 128 -25.02 -24.66 7.12
N MET A 129 -25.32 -25.05 8.37
CA MET A 129 -25.87 -26.37 8.71
C MET A 129 -27.13 -26.75 7.89
N LYS A 130 -27.79 -25.79 7.25
CA LYS A 130 -28.94 -26.03 6.36
C LYS A 130 -28.57 -26.70 5.02
N ILE A 131 -27.34 -26.57 4.52
CA ILE A 131 -26.90 -27.19 3.25
C ILE A 131 -26.33 -28.59 3.50
N GLN A 132 -25.81 -28.85 4.70
CA GLN A 132 -25.28 -30.15 5.08
C GLN A 132 -26.36 -31.24 5.04
N THR A 133 -27.61 -30.89 5.40
CA THR A 133 -28.77 -31.80 5.32
C THR A 133 -29.15 -32.19 3.89
N VAL A 134 -28.69 -31.48 2.85
CA VAL A 134 -28.99 -31.86 1.46
C VAL A 134 -27.91 -32.78 0.88
N LEU A 135 -26.67 -32.63 1.33
CA LEU A 135 -25.54 -33.46 0.87
C LEU A 135 -25.38 -34.76 1.67
N ILE A 136 -25.82 -34.79 2.94
CA ILE A 136 -25.72 -35.99 3.79
C ILE A 136 -26.79 -37.04 3.42
N THR A 137 -27.95 -36.64 2.88
CA THR A 137 -29.03 -37.58 2.49
C THR A 137 -28.69 -38.44 1.27
N LEU A 138 -27.57 -38.20 0.59
CA LEU A 138 -27.10 -39.01 -0.54
C LEU A 138 -25.99 -40.01 -0.19
N LYS A 139 -25.55 -40.07 1.09
CA LYS A 139 -24.60 -41.09 1.58
C LYS A 139 -24.92 -41.48 3.01
N SER A 140 -25.98 -42.26 3.19
CA SER A 140 -26.14 -43.19 4.32
C SER A 140 -25.58 -44.55 3.83
N ASP A 141 -24.92 -45.41 4.60
CA ASP A 141 -24.60 -45.48 6.01
C ASP A 141 -23.35 -46.36 6.17
N LYS A 142 -22.38 -45.88 6.95
CA LYS A 142 -21.63 -46.63 7.98
C LYS A 142 -20.43 -45.77 8.38
N LEU A 143 -20.58 -45.01 9.47
CA LEU A 143 -19.55 -45.03 10.49
C LEU A 143 -20.12 -44.59 11.84
N ASN A 144 -19.94 -45.48 12.81
CA ASN A 144 -20.37 -45.33 14.19
C ASN A 144 -19.68 -44.17 14.88
N ASN A 145 -20.48 -43.58 15.76
CA ASN A 145 -20.16 -42.61 16.78
C ASN A 145 -19.11 -43.16 17.76
N THR A 146 -17.98 -42.48 17.92
CA THR A 146 -17.23 -42.40 19.20
C THR A 146 -16.32 -41.17 19.23
N ASN A 147 -16.33 -40.54 20.41
CA ASN A 147 -15.24 -39.78 21.03
C ASN A 147 -15.01 -38.33 20.61
N THR A 148 -15.38 -37.44 21.54
CA THR A 148 -14.71 -36.18 21.87
C THR A 148 -14.18 -35.41 20.68
N SER A 149 -14.94 -34.44 20.19
CA SER A 149 -14.44 -33.40 19.30
C SER A 149 -13.32 -32.62 19.98
N LYS A 150 -12.10 -33.16 19.95
CA LYS A 150 -10.88 -32.36 19.99
C LYS A 150 -11.07 -31.36 18.85
N VAL A 151 -11.45 -30.13 19.20
CA VAL A 151 -11.48 -29.02 18.26
C VAL A 151 -10.05 -28.92 17.75
N THR A 152 -9.83 -29.44 16.55
CA THR A 152 -8.54 -29.32 15.89
C THR A 152 -8.30 -27.83 15.75
N PRO A 153 -7.16 -27.28 16.26
CA PRO A 153 -6.85 -25.88 16.08
C PRO A 153 -6.97 -25.55 14.59
N SER A 154 -7.68 -24.48 14.26
CA SER A 154 -7.78 -24.04 12.87
C SER A 154 -6.37 -23.86 12.33
N ASN A 155 -6.08 -24.39 11.13
CA ASN A 155 -4.81 -24.12 10.45
C ASN A 155 -4.66 -22.62 10.14
N SER A 156 -5.76 -21.87 10.17
CA SER A 156 -5.82 -20.46 9.78
C SER A 156 -6.47 -19.61 10.87
N MET A 157 -5.85 -18.48 11.18
CA MET A 157 -6.33 -17.48 12.13
C MET A 157 -6.46 -16.13 11.44
N ARG A 158 -7.45 -15.32 11.84
CA ARG A 158 -7.61 -13.95 11.37
C ARG A 158 -7.54 -12.95 12.51
N TYR A 159 -6.65 -11.97 12.38
CA TYR A 159 -6.56 -10.80 13.22
C TYR A 159 -7.12 -9.58 12.47
N ILE A 160 -7.91 -8.73 13.13
CA ILE A 160 -8.40 -7.47 12.54
C ILE A 160 -7.52 -6.35 13.04
N ASN A 161 -6.88 -5.64 12.11
CA ASN A 161 -6.16 -4.42 12.43
C ASN A 161 -7.11 -3.21 12.41
N SER A 162 -6.76 -2.17 13.18
CA SER A 162 -7.47 -0.89 13.16
C SER A 162 -7.57 -0.34 11.73
N PRO A 163 -8.70 0.27 11.33
CA PRO A 163 -8.81 0.93 10.04
C PRO A 163 -8.11 2.30 9.99
N ALA A 164 -7.66 2.82 11.13
CA ALA A 164 -6.93 4.09 11.20
C ALA A 164 -5.66 4.00 10.34
N CYS A 165 -5.43 5.02 9.53
CA CYS A 165 -4.17 5.14 8.82
C CYS A 165 -3.06 5.64 9.75
N CYS A 166 -1.81 5.40 9.35
CA CYS A 166 -0.65 6.10 9.89
C CYS A 166 -0.36 5.92 11.40
N GLU A 167 -0.77 4.78 11.98
CA GLU A 167 -0.43 4.33 13.32
C GLU A 167 0.28 2.96 13.26
N TYR A 168 1.30 2.78 14.09
CA TYR A 168 1.96 1.50 14.29
C TYR A 168 1.27 0.70 15.40
N ASN A 169 0.65 -0.41 15.03
CA ASN A 169 0.04 -1.34 15.96
C ASN A 169 0.54 -2.75 15.66
N PHE A 170 1.26 -3.31 16.63
CA PHE A 170 1.79 -4.66 16.55
C PHE A 170 1.43 -5.43 17.83
N PRO A 171 0.23 -6.01 17.90
CA PRO A 171 -0.31 -6.60 19.12
C PRO A 171 0.40 -7.91 19.48
N HIS A 172 0.50 -8.17 20.80
CA HIS A 172 1.16 -9.37 21.34
C HIS A 172 0.62 -10.68 20.75
N VAL A 173 -0.68 -10.73 20.40
CA VAL A 173 -1.32 -11.92 19.81
C VAL A 173 -0.59 -12.41 18.56
N LEU A 174 0.01 -11.52 17.76
CA LEU A 174 0.73 -11.92 16.55
C LEU A 174 2.03 -12.66 16.84
N TYR A 175 2.71 -12.36 17.96
CA TYR A 175 3.98 -13.00 18.34
C TYR A 175 3.77 -14.42 18.87
N CYS A 176 2.75 -14.61 19.71
CA CYS A 176 2.49 -15.91 20.33
C CYS A 176 1.74 -16.88 19.39
N GLU A 177 0.99 -16.38 18.41
CA GLU A 177 0.15 -17.19 17.52
C GLU A 177 0.96 -18.25 16.74
N GLN A 178 0.61 -19.52 16.91
CA GLN A 178 1.28 -20.66 16.26
C GLN A 178 0.53 -21.23 15.04
N SER A 179 -0.66 -20.71 14.69
CA SER A 179 -1.42 -21.14 13.50
C SER A 179 -0.57 -21.08 12.23
N LYS A 180 -0.76 -22.07 11.35
CA LYS A 180 -0.03 -22.20 10.09
C LYS A 180 -0.20 -20.96 9.20
N PHE A 181 -1.42 -20.47 9.06
CA PHE A 181 -1.75 -19.27 8.31
C PHE A 181 -2.28 -18.19 9.26
N VAL A 182 -1.70 -17.00 9.20
CA VAL A 182 -2.25 -15.81 9.86
C VAL A 182 -2.66 -14.81 8.79
N VAL A 183 -3.92 -14.39 8.85
CA VAL A 183 -4.48 -13.32 8.02
C VAL A 183 -4.60 -12.07 8.88
N ILE A 184 -3.86 -11.01 8.53
CA ILE A 184 -4.05 -9.69 9.14
C ILE A 184 -4.97 -8.90 8.22
N ASP A 185 -6.21 -8.76 8.64
CA ASP A 185 -7.29 -8.07 7.95
C ASP A 185 -7.28 -6.60 8.37
N GLY A 186 -6.68 -5.74 7.54
CA GLY A 186 -6.47 -4.33 7.82
C GLY A 186 -6.35 -3.51 6.55
N ARG A 187 -6.12 -2.20 6.69
CA ARG A 187 -5.96 -1.29 5.56
C ARG A 187 -4.69 -0.47 5.70
N TYR A 188 -4.10 -0.11 4.57
CA TYR A 188 -2.98 0.83 4.39
C TYR A 188 -1.64 0.41 5.01
N PHE A 189 -1.59 0.08 6.31
CA PHE A 189 -0.36 -0.24 7.05
C PHE A 189 0.75 0.82 6.85
N GLN A 190 0.35 2.08 6.96
CA GLN A 190 1.20 3.24 6.68
C GLN A 190 2.13 3.56 7.85
N SER A 191 3.00 2.64 8.24
CA SER A 191 4.07 2.93 9.19
C SER A 191 5.36 2.24 8.75
N PHE A 192 6.46 3.00 8.75
CA PHE A 192 7.76 2.43 8.43
C PHE A 192 8.21 1.39 9.46
N LYS A 193 7.71 1.48 10.70
CA LYS A 193 8.03 0.52 11.78
C LYS A 193 7.60 -0.90 11.46
N TYR A 194 6.68 -1.13 10.51
CA TYR A 194 6.39 -2.49 10.06
C TYR A 194 7.55 -3.13 9.28
N PHE A 195 8.40 -2.34 8.64
CA PHE A 195 9.45 -2.80 7.72
C PHE A 195 10.80 -2.09 7.89
N GLU A 196 11.02 -1.42 9.01
CA GLU A 196 12.25 -0.65 9.31
C GLU A 196 13.53 -1.52 9.23
N ASN A 197 13.42 -2.81 9.58
CA ASN A 197 14.52 -3.76 9.51
C ASN A 197 14.82 -4.24 8.07
N PHE A 198 13.95 -3.90 7.11
CA PHE A 198 14.02 -4.33 5.71
C PHE A 198 14.46 -3.19 4.76
N GLU A 199 14.97 -2.07 5.30
CA GLU A 199 15.31 -0.87 4.52
C GLU A 199 16.29 -1.18 3.37
N SER A 200 17.33 -1.98 3.62
CA SER A 200 18.33 -2.37 2.61
C SER A 200 17.74 -3.18 1.46
N GLU A 201 16.92 -4.17 1.79
CA GLU A 201 16.24 -5.07 0.88
C GLU A 201 15.24 -4.30 0.04
N ILE A 202 14.50 -3.38 0.67
CA ILE A 202 13.57 -2.47 0.00
C ILE A 202 14.27 -1.74 -1.14
N ARG A 203 15.42 -1.11 -0.88
CA ARG A 203 16.20 -0.41 -1.90
C ARG A 203 16.62 -1.31 -3.05
N GLY A 204 16.92 -2.57 -2.78
CA GLY A 204 17.25 -3.59 -3.78
C GLY A 204 16.11 -3.87 -4.76
N PHE A 205 14.85 -3.74 -4.32
CA PHE A 205 13.69 -3.88 -5.22
C PHE A 205 13.51 -2.69 -6.16
N PHE A 206 14.03 -1.52 -5.82
CA PHE A 206 13.95 -0.29 -6.64
C PHE A 206 15.20 -0.04 -7.50
N VAL A 207 15.82 -1.13 -7.99
CA VAL A 207 16.90 -1.05 -8.97
C VAL A 207 16.30 -1.22 -10.38
N PRO A 208 16.28 -0.18 -11.22
CA PRO A 208 15.75 -0.27 -12.57
C PRO A 208 16.51 -1.28 -13.43
N SER A 209 15.82 -1.86 -14.41
CA SER A 209 16.44 -2.65 -15.48
C SER A 209 17.31 -1.77 -16.41
N GLY A 210 18.10 -2.38 -17.31
CA GLY A 210 18.98 -1.63 -18.20
C GLY A 210 18.27 -0.57 -19.05
N LEU A 211 17.10 -0.90 -19.62
CA LEU A 211 16.30 0.07 -20.40
C LEU A 211 15.71 1.18 -19.53
N GLU A 212 15.14 0.84 -18.38
CA GLU A 212 14.61 1.81 -17.43
C GLU A 212 15.71 2.74 -16.89
N MET A 213 16.94 2.22 -16.74
CA MET A 213 18.09 3.01 -16.32
C MET A 213 18.45 4.07 -17.36
N VAL A 214 18.46 3.71 -18.65
CA VAL A 214 18.69 4.69 -19.74
C VAL A 214 17.61 5.78 -19.73
N GLU A 215 16.34 5.39 -19.56
CA GLU A 215 15.24 6.35 -19.46
C GLU A 215 15.40 7.28 -18.26
N VAL A 216 15.73 6.76 -17.08
CA VAL A 216 15.96 7.57 -15.87
C VAL A 216 17.15 8.52 -16.05
N ASP A 217 18.21 8.09 -16.71
CA ASP A 217 19.42 8.89 -16.93
C ASP A 217 19.17 10.03 -17.92
N SER A 218 18.25 9.84 -18.86
CA SER A 218 17.79 10.90 -19.78
C SER A 218 16.94 11.99 -19.13
N MET A 219 16.50 11.80 -17.87
CA MET A 219 15.67 12.78 -17.15
C MET A 219 16.50 13.92 -16.54
N ILE A 220 17.83 13.83 -16.59
CA ILE A 220 18.75 14.82 -16.04
C ILE A 220 19.72 15.34 -17.11
N SER A 221 20.00 16.64 -17.09
CA SER A 221 20.98 17.25 -17.98
C SER A 221 22.42 16.95 -17.55
N PHE A 222 23.36 16.94 -18.49
CA PHE A 222 24.77 16.74 -18.18
C PHE A 222 25.31 17.77 -17.17
N ASP A 223 24.91 19.03 -17.30
CA ASP A 223 25.34 20.12 -16.41
C ASP A 223 24.84 19.93 -14.97
N ASP A 224 23.73 19.23 -14.77
CA ASP A 224 23.15 19.01 -13.45
C ASP A 224 23.68 17.72 -12.79
N LEU A 225 24.39 16.85 -13.52
CA LEU A 225 24.88 15.55 -13.02
C LEU A 225 25.90 15.67 -11.88
N SER A 226 26.72 16.71 -11.84
CA SER A 226 27.73 16.91 -10.78
C SER A 226 27.20 17.71 -9.59
N LYS A 227 26.06 18.39 -9.73
CA LYS A 227 25.50 19.30 -8.72
C LYS A 227 24.70 18.56 -7.65
N PHE A 228 24.32 19.26 -6.57
CA PHE A 228 23.41 18.75 -5.55
C PHE A 228 21.96 18.80 -6.03
N LYS A 229 21.23 17.67 -6.05
CA LYS A 229 19.84 17.62 -6.55
C LYS A 229 18.89 17.79 -5.38
N ASN A 230 18.18 18.91 -5.36
CA ASN A 230 17.06 19.13 -4.46
C ASN A 230 15.79 18.62 -5.13
N CYS A 231 15.13 17.64 -4.54
CA CYS A 231 13.92 17.07 -5.11
C CYS A 231 12.68 17.52 -4.34
N VAL A 232 11.62 17.88 -5.03
CA VAL A 232 10.42 18.43 -4.41
C VAL A 232 9.20 17.66 -4.91
N HIS A 233 8.46 17.08 -3.97
CA HIS A 233 7.19 16.44 -4.24
C HIS A 233 6.04 17.41 -3.99
N ILE A 234 5.24 17.63 -5.03
CA ILE A 234 4.01 18.41 -5.02
C ILE A 234 2.84 17.48 -5.32
N ARG A 235 1.81 17.50 -4.47
CA ARG A 235 0.59 16.71 -4.65
C ARG A 235 -0.63 17.62 -4.61
N ARG A 236 -1.37 17.64 -5.71
CA ARG A 236 -2.67 18.31 -5.84
C ARG A 236 -3.66 17.31 -6.43
N GLY A 237 -4.36 17.63 -7.53
CA GLY A 237 -5.29 16.72 -8.18
C GLY A 237 -6.41 16.30 -7.22
N ASP A 238 -6.53 15.00 -6.95
CA ASP A 238 -7.47 14.46 -5.98
C ASP A 238 -7.40 15.15 -4.61
N PHE A 239 -6.21 15.56 -4.16
CA PHE A 239 -6.02 16.23 -2.86
C PHE A 239 -6.67 17.62 -2.77
N VAL A 240 -7.08 18.23 -3.89
CA VAL A 240 -7.83 19.50 -3.85
C VAL A 240 -9.33 19.31 -4.02
N THR A 241 -9.79 18.10 -4.32
CA THR A 241 -11.19 17.80 -4.62
C THR A 241 -11.85 16.78 -3.68
N ASP A 242 -11.06 15.98 -2.95
CA ASP A 242 -11.59 14.87 -2.15
C ASP A 242 -12.15 15.28 -0.78
N GLY A 243 -11.92 16.53 -0.37
CA GLY A 243 -12.38 17.10 0.90
C GLY A 243 -11.72 16.49 2.14
N GLN A 244 -10.73 15.60 1.98
CA GLN A 244 -10.05 14.90 3.07
C GLN A 244 -8.59 15.31 3.20
N HIS A 245 -7.88 15.51 2.09
CA HIS A 245 -6.46 15.84 2.09
C HIS A 245 -6.23 17.32 1.84
N ALA A 246 -5.07 17.82 2.29
CA ALA A 246 -4.59 19.14 1.90
C ALA A 246 -3.62 19.02 0.72
N GLY A 247 -4.00 19.59 -0.43
CA GLY A 247 -3.08 19.76 -1.55
C GLY A 247 -1.90 20.68 -1.20
N SER A 248 -0.80 20.55 -1.94
CA SER A 248 0.37 21.42 -1.80
C SER A 248 0.00 22.89 -1.93
N ASP A 249 0.38 23.67 -0.91
CA ASP A 249 0.17 25.11 -0.83
C ASP A 249 1.30 25.87 -1.57
N PRO A 250 0.96 26.85 -2.42
CA PRO A 250 1.95 27.55 -3.23
C PRO A 250 2.91 28.44 -2.42
N GLU A 251 2.46 29.06 -1.32
CA GLU A 251 3.30 29.94 -0.50
C GLU A 251 4.33 29.13 0.29
N PHE A 252 3.87 28.14 1.05
CA PHE A 252 4.72 27.18 1.75
C PHE A 252 5.72 26.54 0.80
N THR A 253 5.27 26.09 -0.38
CA THR A 253 6.14 25.39 -1.34
C THR A 253 7.27 26.29 -1.81
N ARG A 254 7.01 27.55 -2.19
CA ARG A 254 8.08 28.47 -2.62
C ARG A 254 9.06 28.78 -1.49
N ASN A 255 8.56 29.09 -0.30
CA ASN A 255 9.40 29.45 0.84
C ASN A 255 10.23 28.24 1.30
N ALA A 256 9.67 27.02 1.29
CA ALA A 256 10.39 25.80 1.65
C ALA A 256 11.44 25.41 0.60
N ILE A 257 11.18 25.68 -0.69
CA ILE A 257 12.19 25.53 -1.75
C ILE A 257 13.36 26.49 -1.52
N GLU A 258 13.11 27.76 -1.20
CA GLU A 258 14.15 28.74 -0.88
C GLU A 258 14.96 28.26 0.34
N TYR A 259 14.28 27.82 1.41
CA TYR A 259 14.92 27.32 2.63
C TYR A 259 15.87 26.13 2.40
N ILE A 260 15.46 25.12 1.62
CA ILE A 260 16.33 23.96 1.36
C ILE A 260 17.47 24.31 0.39
N TYR A 261 17.23 25.24 -0.54
CA TYR A 261 18.23 25.68 -1.52
C TYR A 261 19.34 26.47 -0.84
N GLU A 262 19.02 27.35 0.11
CA GLU A 262 20.02 28.09 0.90
C GLU A 262 20.98 27.16 1.65
N LYS A 263 20.49 26.01 2.13
CA LYS A 263 21.32 24.99 2.77
C LYS A 263 22.18 24.20 1.79
N ASN A 264 21.63 23.87 0.64
CA ASN A 264 22.30 23.05 -0.37
C ASN A 264 22.00 23.59 -1.78
N PRO A 265 22.75 24.59 -2.26
CA PRO A 265 22.52 25.17 -3.58
C PRO A 265 22.66 24.12 -4.69
N GLY A 266 21.73 24.13 -5.64
CA GLY A 266 21.73 23.23 -6.78
C GLY A 266 20.36 23.09 -7.44
N PRO A 267 20.28 22.38 -8.59
CA PRO A 267 19.06 22.24 -9.36
C PRO A 267 17.92 21.62 -8.54
N ILE A 268 16.71 22.13 -8.79
CA ILE A 268 15.47 21.77 -8.08
C ILE A 268 14.58 20.95 -9.02
N PHE A 269 14.47 19.65 -8.77
CA PHE A 269 13.63 18.73 -9.55
C PHE A 269 12.25 18.59 -8.91
N ILE A 270 11.20 19.02 -9.61
CA ILE A 270 9.83 19.03 -9.09
C ILE A 270 9.01 17.90 -9.70
N PHE A 271 8.53 16.99 -8.83
CA PHE A 271 7.61 15.90 -9.13
C PHE A 271 6.19 16.33 -8.79
N SER A 272 5.25 16.19 -9.72
CA SER A 272 3.86 16.61 -9.51
C SER A 272 2.87 15.89 -10.41
N ASN A 273 1.64 15.75 -9.93
CA ASN A 273 0.50 15.33 -10.75
C ASN A 273 -0.18 16.50 -11.52
N GLU A 274 0.31 17.73 -11.36
CA GLU A 274 -0.19 18.96 -12.01
C GLU A 274 0.95 19.88 -12.50
N GLN A 275 1.64 19.51 -13.58
CA GLN A 275 2.79 20.25 -14.12
C GLN A 275 2.44 21.71 -14.51
N ASN A 276 1.25 21.94 -15.06
CA ASN A 276 0.79 23.28 -15.43
C ASN A 276 0.65 24.19 -14.21
N TRP A 277 0.10 23.66 -13.11
CA TRP A 277 -0.01 24.41 -11.86
C TRP A 277 1.38 24.74 -11.30
N VAL A 278 2.31 23.77 -11.29
CA VAL A 278 3.70 23.99 -10.87
C VAL A 278 4.35 25.11 -11.70
N LYS A 279 4.14 25.12 -13.01
CA LYS A 279 4.69 26.17 -13.88
C LYS A 279 4.18 27.56 -13.50
N GLN A 280 2.88 27.72 -13.26
CA GLN A 280 2.26 29.02 -12.99
C GLN A 280 2.50 29.50 -11.55
N GLU A 281 2.31 28.62 -10.58
CA GLU A 281 2.29 28.99 -9.18
C GLU A 281 3.66 28.88 -8.51
N ILE A 282 4.51 27.97 -8.96
CA ILE A 282 5.82 27.73 -8.34
C ILE A 282 6.93 28.34 -9.18
N SER A 283 7.13 27.84 -10.41
CA SER A 283 8.29 28.20 -11.23
C SER A 283 8.30 29.68 -11.62
N LYS A 284 7.23 30.21 -12.22
CA LYS A 284 7.17 31.61 -12.66
C LYS A 284 7.28 32.63 -11.53
N LYS A 285 6.82 32.26 -10.33
CA LYS A 285 6.76 33.13 -9.15
C LYS A 285 7.95 32.95 -8.20
N SER A 286 8.86 32.01 -8.48
CA SER A 286 10.04 31.74 -7.65
C SER A 286 11.23 32.61 -8.07
N LYS A 287 12.01 33.07 -7.08
CA LYS A 287 13.32 33.70 -7.31
C LYS A 287 14.33 32.73 -7.95
N LEU A 288 14.12 31.42 -7.75
CA LEU A 288 14.98 30.33 -8.21
C LEU A 288 14.50 29.70 -9.53
N LYS A 289 13.70 30.42 -10.33
CA LYS A 289 13.08 29.90 -11.56
C LYS A 289 14.05 29.21 -12.54
N ASN A 290 15.30 29.67 -12.60
CA ASN A 290 16.34 29.11 -13.49
C ASN A 290 16.93 27.79 -12.98
N GLU A 291 16.80 27.50 -11.69
CA GLU A 291 17.26 26.25 -11.06
C GLU A 291 16.18 25.16 -11.10
N ILE A 292 14.92 25.53 -11.37
CA ILE A 292 13.80 24.60 -11.36
C ILE A 292 13.75 23.76 -12.65
N ARG A 293 13.59 22.45 -12.47
CA ARG A 293 13.32 21.44 -13.50
C ARG A 293 11.98 20.77 -13.17
N ILE A 294 10.96 20.98 -14.00
CA ILE A 294 9.67 20.32 -13.83
C ILE A 294 9.74 18.95 -14.49
N MET A 295 9.52 17.89 -13.73
CA MET A 295 9.68 16.52 -14.22
C MET A 295 8.53 16.16 -15.17
N PRO A 296 8.84 15.67 -16.40
CA PRO A 296 7.84 15.39 -17.43
C PRO A 296 7.17 14.01 -17.27
N THR A 297 7.31 13.36 -16.11
CA THR A 297 6.89 11.98 -15.89
C THR A 297 5.38 11.82 -16.12
N PRO A 298 4.94 10.95 -17.05
CA PRO A 298 3.53 10.66 -17.24
C PRO A 298 2.90 9.99 -16.01
N LYS A 299 1.61 10.20 -15.81
CA LYS A 299 0.85 9.65 -14.67
C LYS A 299 0.89 8.12 -14.61
N GLU A 300 1.10 7.46 -15.74
CA GLU A 300 1.14 6.01 -15.90
C GLU A 300 2.49 5.40 -15.48
N LYS A 301 3.55 6.21 -15.43
CA LYS A 301 4.92 5.78 -15.13
C LYS A 301 5.50 6.39 -13.83
N PRO A 302 4.75 6.43 -12.71
CA PRO A 302 5.19 7.11 -11.49
C PRO A 302 6.40 6.43 -10.83
N PHE A 303 6.67 5.16 -11.13
CA PHE A 303 7.85 4.45 -10.64
C PHE A 303 9.17 5.09 -11.09
N LYS A 304 9.19 5.79 -12.22
CA LYS A 304 10.39 6.50 -12.72
C LYS A 304 10.84 7.59 -11.76
N ASP A 305 9.90 8.27 -11.11
CA ASP A 305 10.22 9.30 -10.12
C ASP A 305 10.85 8.67 -8.87
N LEU A 306 10.41 7.48 -8.47
CA LEU A 306 11.02 6.73 -7.37
C LEU A 306 12.46 6.30 -7.71
N TYR A 307 12.69 5.78 -8.92
CA TYR A 307 14.04 5.45 -9.40
C TYR A 307 14.94 6.67 -9.48
N PHE A 308 14.43 7.79 -10.01
CA PHE A 308 15.15 9.04 -10.03
C PHE A 308 15.51 9.49 -8.61
N SER A 309 14.56 9.39 -7.67
CA SER A 309 14.81 9.75 -6.27
C SER A 309 15.91 8.92 -5.65
N GLN A 310 15.85 7.61 -5.83
CA GLN A 310 16.86 6.71 -5.32
C GLN A 310 18.25 6.96 -5.90
N LYS A 311 18.34 7.26 -7.19
CA LYS A 311 19.63 7.47 -7.87
C LYS A 311 20.22 8.85 -7.64
N TYR A 312 19.39 9.90 -7.69
CA TYR A 312 19.88 11.27 -7.86
C TYR A 312 19.54 12.22 -6.72
N CYS A 313 18.40 12.08 -6.04
CA CYS A 313 17.94 13.08 -5.07
C CYS A 313 18.80 13.09 -3.81
N ASN A 314 19.56 14.17 -3.61
CA ASN A 314 20.40 14.39 -2.44
C ASN A 314 19.61 14.93 -1.24
N SER A 315 18.51 15.63 -1.51
CA SER A 315 17.49 16.03 -0.54
C SER A 315 16.10 15.83 -1.15
N VAL A 316 15.09 15.65 -0.30
CA VAL A 316 13.69 15.58 -0.72
C VAL A 316 12.84 16.49 0.15
N LEU A 317 11.97 17.30 -0.46
CA LEU A 317 10.96 18.11 0.20
C LEU A 317 9.56 17.59 -0.13
N ILE A 318 8.82 17.17 0.88
CA ILE A 318 7.45 16.69 0.79
C ILE A 318 6.50 17.83 1.20
N THR A 319 5.83 18.44 0.24
CA THR A 319 4.97 19.61 0.48
C THR A 319 3.53 19.26 0.87
N ALA A 320 3.07 18.06 0.54
CA ALA A 320 1.78 17.50 0.92
C ALA A 320 2.00 16.37 1.94
N PRO A 321 1.76 16.61 3.23
CA PRO A 321 2.25 15.75 4.31
C PRO A 321 1.64 14.35 4.35
N SER A 322 0.37 14.20 3.96
CA SER A 322 -0.35 12.93 3.88
C SER A 322 -0.08 12.15 2.59
N SER A 323 0.76 12.66 1.69
CA SER A 323 1.04 11.99 0.41
C SER A 323 1.99 10.81 0.57
N THR A 324 1.46 9.59 0.51
CA THR A 324 2.28 8.37 0.57
C THR A 324 3.25 8.21 -0.60
N PHE A 325 2.93 8.75 -1.79
CA PHE A 325 3.89 8.76 -2.88
C PHE A 325 5.08 9.67 -2.58
N GLY A 326 4.83 10.86 -2.01
CA GLY A 326 5.88 11.75 -1.53
C GLY A 326 6.72 11.13 -0.42
N TRP A 327 6.06 10.39 0.47
CA TRP A 327 6.73 9.60 1.50
C TRP A 327 7.71 8.60 0.89
N TRP A 328 7.28 7.80 -0.09
CA TRP A 328 8.17 6.84 -0.77
C TRP A 328 9.29 7.51 -1.58
N LEU A 329 9.06 8.69 -2.16
CA LEU A 329 10.14 9.49 -2.76
C LEU A 329 11.22 9.83 -1.73
N GLY A 330 10.82 10.29 -0.53
CA GLY A 330 11.74 10.60 0.56
C GLY A 330 12.46 9.36 1.08
N TYR A 331 11.72 8.28 1.32
CA TYR A 331 12.28 7.02 1.84
C TYR A 331 13.29 6.41 0.88
N LEU A 332 13.04 6.40 -0.42
CA LEU A 332 13.98 5.80 -1.37
C LEU A 332 15.15 6.71 -1.74
N SER A 333 15.08 8.01 -1.43
CA SER A 333 16.09 9.01 -1.79
C SER A 333 17.52 8.63 -1.38
N LYS A 334 18.53 9.15 -2.07
CA LYS A 334 19.95 8.81 -1.80
C LYS A 334 20.35 9.07 -0.34
N ASN A 335 19.80 10.11 0.28
CA ASN A 335 20.08 10.45 1.67
C ASN A 335 18.79 10.72 2.47
N GLN A 336 18.39 9.74 3.28
CA GLN A 336 17.20 9.88 4.13
C GLN A 336 17.36 10.92 5.26
N THR A 337 18.56 11.38 5.61
CA THR A 337 18.73 12.45 6.62
C THR A 337 18.40 13.84 6.07
N ASN A 338 18.36 13.99 4.74
CA ASN A 338 18.06 15.23 4.04
C ASN A 338 16.63 15.24 3.47
N VAL A 339 15.72 14.52 4.13
CA VAL A 339 14.29 14.53 3.81
C VAL A 339 13.61 15.54 4.72
N TYR A 340 12.80 16.41 4.11
CA TYR A 340 12.04 17.47 4.74
C TYR A 340 10.57 17.29 4.42
N PHE A 341 9.69 17.53 5.39
CA PHE A 341 8.25 17.41 5.17
C PHE A 341 7.48 18.51 5.90
N ARG A 342 6.38 18.95 5.30
CA ARG A 342 5.47 19.91 5.94
C ARG A 342 4.79 19.31 7.17
N ASP A 343 4.60 20.09 8.22
CA ASP A 343 3.78 19.68 9.35
C ASP A 343 2.29 19.58 8.95
N ILE A 344 1.70 18.40 9.12
CA ILE A 344 0.28 18.14 8.86
C ILE A 344 -0.64 18.94 9.80
N ARG A 345 -0.15 19.34 10.97
CA ARG A 345 -0.91 20.12 11.96
C ARG A 345 -1.11 21.58 11.56
N GLU A 346 -0.36 22.06 10.57
CA GLU A 346 -0.46 23.43 10.05
C GLU A 346 -1.31 23.51 8.77
N VAL A 347 -2.05 22.44 8.43
CA VAL A 347 -2.94 22.38 7.27
C VAL A 347 -4.30 21.78 7.60
N GLU A 348 -5.29 22.10 6.76
CA GLU A 348 -6.60 21.45 6.79
C GLU A 348 -6.59 20.12 6.04
N ASP A 349 -5.84 19.18 6.61
CA ASP A 349 -5.81 17.78 6.20
C ASP A 349 -6.45 16.91 7.29
N SER A 350 -7.52 16.19 6.97
CA SER A 350 -8.25 15.35 7.92
C SER A 350 -7.44 14.14 8.39
N VAL A 351 -6.42 13.72 7.63
CA VAL A 351 -5.51 12.63 8.01
C VAL A 351 -4.76 12.95 9.31
N LYS A 352 -4.64 14.24 9.69
CA LYS A 352 -4.07 14.66 10.97
C LYS A 352 -4.72 13.95 12.16
N TYR A 353 -6.01 13.63 12.10
CA TYR A 353 -6.70 12.97 13.23
C TYR A 353 -6.38 11.47 13.36
N GLN A 354 -5.76 10.87 12.35
CA GLN A 354 -5.37 9.46 12.34
C GLN A 354 -3.85 9.28 12.45
N MET A 355 -3.07 10.25 11.96
CA MET A 355 -1.62 10.17 11.89
C MET A 355 -0.93 10.40 13.24
N ILE A 356 -0.13 9.41 13.64
CA ILE A 356 0.92 9.56 14.64
C ILE A 356 2.23 9.81 13.89
N ASP A 357 2.75 11.04 14.00
CA ASP A 357 3.91 11.48 13.21
C ASP A 357 5.12 10.55 13.39
N ASP A 358 5.38 10.07 14.61
CA ASP A 358 6.52 9.19 14.94
C ASP A 358 6.34 7.75 14.44
N ASP A 359 5.13 7.36 14.04
CA ASP A 359 4.86 6.08 13.39
C ASP A 359 4.90 6.20 11.86
N PHE A 360 4.47 7.35 11.32
CA PHE A 360 4.41 7.57 9.88
C PHE A 360 5.75 8.03 9.32
N PHE A 361 6.41 9.02 9.92
CA PHE A 361 7.67 9.60 9.43
C PHE A 361 8.88 9.04 10.19
N PRO A 362 9.95 8.61 9.50
CA PRO A 362 11.19 8.22 10.16
C PRO A 362 11.76 9.36 11.01
N ALA A 363 12.24 9.05 12.22
CA ALA A 363 12.76 10.04 13.17
C ALA A 363 13.94 10.88 12.63
N LYS A 364 14.68 10.36 11.64
CA LYS A 364 15.78 11.06 10.95
C LYS A 364 15.32 12.13 9.95
N TRP A 365 14.02 12.25 9.69
CA TRP A 365 13.47 13.26 8.78
C TRP A 365 13.18 14.57 9.49
N ASN A 366 13.15 15.64 8.70
CA ASN A 366 13.10 17.01 9.18
C ASN A 366 11.70 17.60 8.99
N LYS A 367 10.97 17.80 10.08
CA LYS A 367 9.66 18.45 10.07
C LYS A 367 9.81 19.96 9.87
N LEU A 368 9.04 20.53 8.94
CA LEU A 368 9.03 21.94 8.62
C LEU A 368 7.70 22.58 9.04
N GLY A 369 7.79 23.70 9.75
CA GLY A 369 6.68 24.62 9.98
C GLY A 369 6.86 25.93 9.22
N MET A 370 5.80 26.72 9.12
CA MET A 370 5.81 28.06 8.53
C MET A 370 5.17 29.09 9.45
N MET A 371 5.88 30.19 9.72
CA MET A 371 5.34 31.29 10.52
C MET A 371 4.21 32.00 9.76
N SER A 372 3.04 32.15 10.39
CA SER A 372 1.84 32.72 9.77
C SER A 372 1.96 34.20 9.42
N ASN A 373 2.85 34.94 10.08
CA ASN A 373 2.98 36.39 9.92
C ASN A 373 3.87 36.81 8.73
N ASN A 374 4.89 36.01 8.40
CA ASN A 374 5.90 36.38 7.41
C ASN A 374 6.33 35.24 6.47
N GLY A 375 5.73 34.05 6.60
CA GLY A 375 6.01 32.90 5.74
C GLY A 375 7.38 32.24 5.98
N THR A 376 8.10 32.60 7.05
CA THR A 376 9.42 32.05 7.34
C THR A 376 9.32 30.56 7.67
N ILE A 377 10.14 29.76 6.99
CA ILE A 377 10.25 28.31 7.21
C ILE A 377 11.22 28.02 8.34
N PHE A 378 10.86 27.10 9.23
CA PHE A 378 11.71 26.68 10.33
C PHE A 378 11.62 25.17 10.56
N LEU A 379 12.67 24.61 11.17
CA LEU A 379 12.65 23.22 11.64
C LEU A 379 11.84 23.11 12.92
N LYS A 380 10.81 22.27 12.89
CA LYS A 380 10.00 21.96 14.08
C LYS A 380 10.66 20.79 14.80
N LYS A 381 11.06 21.00 16.06
CA LYS A 381 11.52 19.89 16.89
C LYS A 381 10.33 18.98 17.19
N ASN A 382 10.55 17.66 17.13
CA ASN A 382 9.61 16.70 17.68
C ASN A 382 9.55 16.96 19.19
N VAL A 383 8.36 17.27 19.72
CA VAL A 383 8.11 17.55 21.14
C VAL A 383 7.82 16.26 21.85
#